data_AF-A0A933G0S4-F1
#
_entry.id   AF-A0A933G0S4-F1
#
_cell.length_a   1.000
_cell.length_b   1.000
_cell.length_c   1.000
_cell.angle_alpha   90.00
_cell.angle_beta   90.00
_cell.angle_gamma   90.00
#
_symmetry.space_group_name_H-M   'P 1'
#
loop_
_entity.id
_entity.type
_entity.pdbx_description
1 polymer ?
#
loop_
_entity_poly.entity_id
_entity_poly.type
_entity_poly.pdbx_seq_one_letter_code
_entity_poly.pdbx_strand_id
1 'polypeptide(L)'
;SKVAQVVATLEEHGAMDHTIVVAANAADPAALQYLAPYSGCAMGEAFMEEGRDALIIYDDLSKHGWAYRQVSLLLRRPPGREAYPGDVFYLHSRLLERAARLSDEEGGGSLTALPIVETQANDISGYIPTNVISITDGQIYLEGELFNAGIRPAMNAGISVSRVGGDAQRRAMRQVVRQLRLDMAQFRELQAFAQFGTAELDAGTRRQLERGLRLQEVMKQLQYQPLPLYKQVAIIYAGTRGLMDDVPVGRAAEFERGLYQHIDASHPEWCKAIMDTFELSPEREQELDQAVRQYKQTAGF
;
A
#
# COMPACT_ATOMS: atom_id res chain seq x y z
N SER A 1 6.01 -14.25 21.84
CA SER A 1 5.52 -12.87 21.70
C SER A 1 5.30 -12.58 20.22
N LYS A 2 4.27 -11.83 19.82
CA LYS A 2 4.05 -11.43 18.41
C LYS A 2 5.23 -10.59 17.88
N VAL A 3 5.76 -9.69 18.69
CA VAL A 3 6.94 -8.87 18.36
C VAL A 3 8.15 -9.76 18.02
N ALA A 4 8.39 -10.81 18.80
CA ALA A 4 9.50 -11.75 18.54
C ALA A 4 9.33 -12.51 17.22
N GLN A 5 8.10 -12.81 16.80
CA GLN A 5 7.85 -13.43 15.49
C GLN A 5 8.15 -12.45 14.35
N VAL A 6 7.76 -11.18 14.49
CA VAL A 6 8.09 -10.13 13.51
C VAL A 6 9.61 -9.94 13.40
N VAL A 7 10.31 -9.86 14.52
CA VAL A 7 11.79 -9.77 14.54
C VAL A 7 12.40 -10.97 13.83
N ALA A 8 11.97 -12.20 14.15
CA ALA A 8 12.48 -13.40 13.49
C ALA A 8 12.23 -13.39 11.97
N THR A 9 11.07 -12.92 11.51
CA THR A 9 10.80 -12.76 10.07
C THR A 9 11.71 -11.73 9.42
N LEU A 10 11.97 -10.61 10.09
CA LEU A 10 12.90 -9.58 9.61
C LEU A 10 14.34 -10.13 9.55
N GLU A 11 14.76 -10.93 10.52
CA GLU A 11 16.07 -11.61 10.51
C GLU A 11 16.17 -12.61 9.35
N GLU A 12 15.15 -13.44 9.16
CA GLU A 12 15.08 -14.44 8.08
C GLU A 12 15.22 -13.80 6.69
N HIS A 13 14.68 -12.59 6.50
CA HIS A 13 14.72 -11.85 5.24
C HIS A 13 15.87 -10.82 5.18
N GLY A 14 16.77 -10.78 6.17
CA GLY A 14 17.92 -9.86 6.20
C GLY A 14 17.55 -8.38 6.38
N ALA A 15 16.35 -8.08 6.88
CA ALA A 15 15.85 -6.72 7.08
C ALA A 15 16.28 -6.10 8.42
N MET A 16 16.71 -6.91 9.40
CA MET A 16 17.11 -6.40 10.72
C MET A 16 18.37 -5.53 10.70
N ASP A 17 19.28 -5.73 9.73
CA ASP A 17 20.53 -4.94 9.61
C ASP A 17 20.28 -3.43 9.43
N HIS A 18 19.07 -3.07 8.98
CA HIS A 18 18.65 -1.69 8.76
C HIS A 18 17.33 -1.34 9.47
N THR A 19 16.94 -2.10 10.50
CA THR A 19 15.69 -1.89 11.23
C THR A 19 15.92 -1.73 12.73
N ILE A 20 15.30 -0.71 13.33
CA ILE A 20 15.23 -0.53 14.79
C ILE A 20 13.84 -0.92 15.26
N VAL A 21 13.75 -1.78 16.29
CA VAL A 21 12.48 -2.20 16.89
C VAL A 21 12.33 -1.58 18.27
N VAL A 22 11.37 -0.66 18.41
CA VAL A 22 10.96 -0.08 19.71
C VAL A 22 9.74 -0.86 20.20
N ALA A 23 9.91 -1.64 21.27
CA ALA A 23 8.84 -2.48 21.79
C ALA A 23 8.31 -1.95 23.14
N ALA A 24 7.02 -1.58 23.16
CA ALA A 24 6.23 -1.42 24.38
C ALA A 24 5.06 -2.41 24.32
N ASN A 25 5.26 -3.56 24.97
CA ASN A 25 4.34 -4.70 24.94
C ASN A 25 3.09 -4.45 25.81
N ALA A 26 2.09 -5.30 25.64
CA ALA A 26 0.83 -5.21 26.39
C ALA A 26 1.01 -5.29 27.92
N ALA A 27 2.08 -5.94 28.41
CA ALA A 27 2.39 -6.06 29.83
C ALA A 27 3.13 -4.82 30.39
N ASP A 28 3.67 -3.97 29.53
CA ASP A 28 4.39 -2.77 29.94
C ASP A 28 3.43 -1.69 30.45
N PRO A 29 3.85 -0.82 31.39
CA PRO A 29 3.01 0.26 31.88
C PRO A 29 2.51 1.18 30.77
N ALA A 30 1.30 1.73 30.93
CA ALA A 30 0.68 2.66 29.98
C ALA A 30 1.58 3.87 29.64
N ALA A 31 2.44 4.30 30.57
CA ALA A 31 3.41 5.38 30.32
C ALA A 31 4.46 5.00 29.25
N LEU A 32 4.94 3.75 29.24
CA LEU A 32 5.89 3.28 28.21
C LEU A 32 5.20 3.12 26.85
N GLN A 33 3.99 2.55 26.83
CA GLN A 33 3.19 2.45 25.60
C GLN A 33 2.86 3.84 25.03
N TYR A 34 2.59 4.82 25.88
CA TYR A 34 2.39 6.22 25.50
C TYR A 34 3.67 6.87 24.95
N LEU A 35 4.86 6.57 25.48
CA LEU A 35 6.11 7.19 25.04
C LEU A 35 6.75 6.53 23.82
N ALA A 36 6.50 5.23 23.59
CA ALA A 36 7.20 4.46 22.55
C ALA A 36 7.14 5.09 21.14
N PRO A 37 5.99 5.60 20.64
CA PRO A 37 5.97 6.25 19.33
C PRO A 37 6.84 7.51 19.26
N TYR A 38 6.88 8.30 20.33
CA TYR A 38 7.73 9.50 20.39
C TYR A 38 9.22 9.16 20.40
N SER A 39 9.60 8.09 21.11
CA SER A 39 10.96 7.58 21.14
C SER A 39 11.39 7.06 19.77
N GLY A 40 10.56 6.26 19.10
CA GLY A 40 10.83 5.81 17.73
C GLY A 40 10.95 6.96 16.74
N CYS A 41 10.07 7.96 16.84
CA CYS A 41 10.11 9.14 15.99
C CYS A 41 11.40 9.94 16.19
N ALA A 42 11.86 10.13 17.45
CA ALA A 42 13.13 10.79 17.73
C ALA A 42 14.36 10.02 17.16
N MET A 43 14.32 8.69 17.16
CA MET A 43 15.36 7.88 16.49
C MET A 43 15.34 8.07 14.98
N GLY A 44 14.15 8.16 14.37
CA GLY A 44 13.99 8.42 12.94
C GLY A 44 14.44 9.82 12.52
N GLU A 45 14.12 10.83 13.33
CA GLU A 45 14.54 12.22 13.10
C GLU A 45 16.06 12.36 13.10
N ALA A 46 16.79 11.61 13.94
CA ALA A 46 18.25 11.65 13.93
C ALA A 46 18.83 11.29 12.55
N PHE A 47 18.25 10.30 11.85
CA PHE A 47 18.65 9.99 10.47
C PHE A 47 18.22 11.07 9.48
N MET A 48 17.02 11.62 9.64
CA MET A 48 16.49 12.69 8.79
C MET A 48 17.37 13.94 8.85
N GLU A 49 17.78 14.36 10.06
CA GLU A 49 18.64 15.53 10.29
C GLU A 49 20.09 15.30 9.80
N GLU A 50 20.54 14.05 9.71
CA GLU A 50 21.80 13.67 9.05
C GLU A 50 21.72 13.67 7.51
N GLY A 51 20.59 14.09 6.93
CA GLY A 51 20.36 14.08 5.48
C GLY A 51 20.05 12.70 4.91
N ARG A 52 19.65 11.73 5.76
CA ARG A 52 19.28 10.37 5.34
C ARG A 52 17.77 10.20 5.31
N ASP A 53 17.33 9.13 4.65
CA ASP A 53 15.92 8.74 4.61
C ASP A 53 15.64 7.64 5.64
N ALA A 54 14.56 7.80 6.41
CA ALA A 54 14.07 6.83 7.37
C ALA A 54 12.59 6.51 7.17
N LEU A 55 12.19 5.29 7.52
CA LEU A 55 10.81 4.83 7.52
C LEU A 55 10.43 4.41 8.95
N ILE A 56 9.31 4.92 9.46
CA ILE A 56 8.75 4.52 10.75
C ILE A 56 7.36 3.93 10.58
N ILE A 57 7.12 2.79 11.24
CA ILE A 57 5.82 2.11 11.28
C ILE A 57 5.32 2.13 12.72
N TYR A 58 4.13 2.69 12.95
CA TYR A 58 3.51 2.71 14.28
C TYR A 58 2.42 1.63 14.35
N ASP A 59 2.71 0.52 15.04
CA ASP A 59 1.79 -0.63 15.22
C ASP A 59 1.39 -0.77 16.70
N ASP A 60 0.31 -0.15 17.17
CA ASP A 60 -0.63 0.70 16.43
C ASP A 60 -1.06 1.94 17.23
N LEU A 61 -1.52 2.98 16.53
CA LEU A 61 -1.94 4.25 17.13
C LEU A 61 -3.31 4.18 17.82
N SER A 62 -4.12 3.13 17.58
CA SER A 62 -5.34 2.90 18.35
C SER A 62 -4.98 2.58 19.81
N LYS A 63 -4.04 1.66 20.02
CA LYS A 63 -3.54 1.29 21.35
C LYS A 63 -2.74 2.42 21.99
N HIS A 64 -2.04 3.24 21.20
CA HIS A 64 -1.41 4.48 21.70
C HIS A 64 -2.45 5.45 22.31
N GLY A 65 -3.56 5.67 21.59
CA GLY A 65 -4.68 6.45 22.09
C GLY A 65 -5.30 5.87 23.37
N TRP A 66 -5.41 4.54 23.47
CA TRP A 66 -5.91 3.87 24.69
C TRP A 66 -4.98 4.06 25.90
N ALA A 67 -3.67 3.93 25.69
CA ALA A 67 -2.67 4.17 26.74
C ALA A 67 -2.74 5.63 27.23
N TYR A 68 -2.85 6.60 26.31
CA TYR A 68 -3.00 8.00 26.68
C TYR A 68 -4.30 8.27 27.45
N ARG A 69 -5.40 7.66 27.02
CA ARG A 69 -6.68 7.73 27.74
C ARG A 69 -6.54 7.21 29.17
N GLN A 70 -5.90 6.06 29.37
CA GLN A 70 -5.68 5.49 30.70
C GLN A 70 -4.87 6.43 31.59
N VAL A 71 -3.74 6.96 31.09
CA VAL A 71 -2.90 7.92 31.83
C VAL A 71 -3.70 9.17 32.21
N SER A 72 -4.46 9.72 31.26
CA SER A 72 -5.23 10.94 31.46
C SER A 72 -6.35 10.79 32.50
N LEU A 73 -7.08 9.66 32.46
CA LEU A 73 -8.14 9.35 33.42
C LEU A 73 -7.59 9.13 34.84
N LEU A 74 -6.44 8.46 34.98
CA LEU A 74 -5.78 8.28 36.29
C LEU A 74 -5.34 9.62 36.89
N LEU A 75 -4.97 10.58 36.05
CA LEU A 75 -4.66 11.96 36.44
C LEU A 75 -5.91 12.82 36.68
N ARG A 76 -7.12 12.23 36.61
CA ARG A 76 -8.42 12.91 36.80
C ARG A 76 -8.66 14.09 35.85
N ARG A 77 -8.09 14.04 34.64
CA ARG A 77 -8.43 14.98 33.59
C ARG A 77 -9.85 14.69 33.08
N PRO A 78 -10.71 15.71 32.87
CA PRO A 78 -12.06 15.49 32.35
C PRO A 78 -12.04 14.80 30.98
N PRO A 79 -12.79 13.70 30.78
CA PRO A 79 -12.90 13.03 29.48
C PRO A 79 -13.88 13.74 28.54
N GLY A 80 -13.66 13.56 27.23
CA GLY A 80 -14.56 13.96 26.15
C GLY A 80 -15.21 12.77 25.45
N ARG A 81 -15.34 12.84 24.13
CA ARG A 81 -15.95 11.79 23.28
C ARG A 81 -15.23 10.45 23.47
N GLU A 82 -16.00 9.36 23.59
CA GLU A 82 -15.49 7.98 23.77
C GLU A 82 -14.49 7.83 24.94
N ALA A 83 -14.65 8.68 25.96
CA ALA A 83 -13.81 8.79 27.15
C ALA A 83 -12.34 9.19 26.91
N TYR A 84 -11.98 9.63 25.69
CA TYR A 84 -10.64 10.16 25.41
C TYR A 84 -10.48 11.57 26.00
N PRO A 85 -9.25 11.98 26.33
CA PRO A 85 -8.99 13.38 26.70
C PRO A 85 -9.21 14.33 25.52
N GLY A 86 -9.53 15.59 25.82
CA GLY A 86 -9.85 16.60 24.80
C GLY A 86 -8.71 16.91 23.81
N ASP A 87 -7.47 16.58 24.17
CA ASP A 87 -6.26 16.78 23.37
C ASP A 87 -5.77 15.49 22.68
N VAL A 88 -6.61 14.46 22.55
CA VAL A 88 -6.23 13.21 21.84
C VAL A 88 -5.91 13.44 20.36
N PHE A 89 -6.47 14.48 19.74
CA PHE A 89 -6.05 14.89 18.39
C PHE A 89 -4.59 15.37 18.39
N TYR A 90 -4.26 16.25 19.35
CA TYR A 90 -2.91 16.81 19.49
C TYR A 90 -1.85 15.74 19.79
N LEU A 91 -2.24 14.66 20.47
CA LEU A 91 -1.39 13.49 20.69
C LEU A 91 -0.80 12.95 19.38
N HIS A 92 -1.65 12.69 18.39
CA HIS A 92 -1.21 12.10 17.11
C HIS A 92 -0.73 13.16 16.13
N SER A 93 -1.30 14.38 16.14
CA SER A 93 -0.87 15.42 15.20
C SER A 93 0.59 15.81 15.45
N ARG A 94 0.98 16.14 16.68
CA ARG A 94 2.38 16.48 16.99
C ARG A 94 3.38 15.33 16.77
N LEU A 95 2.89 14.09 16.71
CA LEU A 95 3.71 12.92 16.42
C LEU A 95 3.89 12.76 14.91
N LEU A 96 2.81 12.82 14.14
CA LEU A 96 2.83 12.54 12.70
C LEU A 96 3.34 13.73 11.89
N GLU A 97 3.14 14.97 12.33
CA GLU A 97 3.69 16.17 11.69
C GLU A 97 5.23 16.25 11.77
N ARG A 98 5.88 15.36 12.54
CA ARG A 98 7.35 15.22 12.57
C ARG A 98 7.88 14.38 11.41
N ALA A 99 7.01 13.64 10.72
CA ALA A 99 7.36 12.91 9.51
C ALA A 99 7.32 13.88 8.32
N ALA A 100 8.48 14.33 7.87
CA ALA A 100 8.60 15.35 6.82
C ALA A 100 9.79 15.06 5.89
N ARG A 101 9.89 15.83 4.81
CA ARG A 101 11.10 15.94 3.99
C ARG A 101 11.69 17.33 4.20
N LEU A 102 12.94 17.37 4.65
CA LEU A 102 13.68 18.61 4.84
C LEU A 102 14.04 19.23 3.49
N SER A 103 14.24 20.55 3.48
CA SER A 103 14.75 21.26 2.31
C SER A 103 16.21 20.87 2.05
N ASP A 104 16.70 21.16 0.84
CA ASP A 104 18.11 20.94 0.49
C ASP A 104 19.06 21.76 1.40
N GLU A 105 18.61 22.91 1.91
CA GLU A 105 19.36 23.75 2.87
C GLU A 105 19.50 23.10 4.25
N GLU A 106 18.53 22.29 4.65
CA GLU A 106 18.48 21.56 5.92
C GLU A 106 18.96 20.10 5.77
N GLY A 107 19.71 19.80 4.69
CA GLY A 107 20.32 18.49 4.45
C GLY A 107 19.48 17.50 3.62
N GLY A 108 18.23 17.82 3.31
CA GLY A 108 17.40 17.09 2.35
C GLY A 108 16.89 15.71 2.79
N GLY A 109 17.15 15.29 4.02
CA GLY A 109 16.69 14.00 4.56
C GLY A 109 15.18 13.92 4.76
N SER A 110 14.66 12.72 4.94
CA SER A 110 13.22 12.50 5.15
C SER A 110 12.88 11.44 6.19
N LEU A 111 11.77 11.65 6.88
CA LEU A 111 11.12 10.65 7.73
C LEU A 111 9.73 10.34 7.16
N THR A 112 9.56 9.13 6.63
CA THR A 112 8.26 8.63 6.16
C THR A 112 7.56 7.87 7.28
N ALA A 113 6.29 8.19 7.57
CA ALA A 113 5.50 7.49 8.59
C ALA A 113 4.36 6.66 8.01
N LEU A 114 4.25 5.41 8.45
CA LEU A 114 3.13 4.50 8.17
C LEU A 114 2.42 4.15 9.49
N PRO A 115 1.48 5.00 9.95
CA PRO A 115 0.68 4.69 11.13
C PRO A 115 -0.36 3.60 10.84
N ILE A 116 -0.44 2.60 11.70
CA ILE A 116 -1.50 1.59 11.69
C ILE A 116 -2.58 2.02 12.69
N VAL A 117 -3.84 1.91 12.25
CA VAL A 117 -5.01 2.18 13.09
C VAL A 117 -5.95 0.99 12.95
N GLU A 118 -6.29 0.38 14.08
CA GLU A 118 -7.29 -0.67 14.15
C GLU A 118 -8.69 -0.04 14.21
N THR A 119 -9.53 -0.31 13.20
CA THR A 119 -10.96 0.03 13.23
C THR A 119 -11.75 -1.09 13.91
N GLN A 120 -12.75 -0.73 14.70
CA GLN A 120 -13.64 -1.71 15.34
C GLN A 120 -14.85 -1.94 14.43
N ALA A 121 -15.17 -3.20 14.14
CA ALA A 121 -16.29 -3.58 13.26
C ALA A 121 -16.28 -2.87 11.89
N ASN A 122 -15.09 -2.58 11.33
CA ASN A 122 -14.89 -1.83 10.09
C ASN A 122 -15.48 -0.39 10.12
N ASP A 123 -15.67 0.20 11.30
CA ASP A 123 -16.13 1.58 11.44
C ASP A 123 -14.97 2.58 11.29
N ILE A 124 -14.86 3.16 10.10
CA ILE A 124 -13.90 4.21 9.79
C ILE A 124 -14.27 5.57 10.40
N SER A 125 -15.52 5.74 10.85
CA SER A 125 -16.03 6.98 11.46
C SER A 125 -15.77 7.08 12.96
N GLY A 126 -15.12 6.06 13.54
CA GLY A 126 -14.64 6.06 14.91
C GLY A 126 -13.72 7.24 15.20
N TYR A 127 -13.65 7.66 16.46
CA TYR A 127 -13.00 8.92 16.82
C TYR A 127 -11.49 8.95 16.50
N ILE A 128 -10.74 7.89 16.86
CA ILE A 128 -9.30 7.80 16.52
C ILE A 128 -9.05 7.65 15.01
N PRO A 129 -9.73 6.73 14.29
CA PRO A 129 -9.61 6.63 12.82
C PRO A 129 -9.82 7.96 12.10
N THR A 130 -10.92 8.66 12.42
CA THR A 130 -11.24 9.94 11.77
C THR A 130 -10.16 11.00 12.02
N ASN A 131 -9.65 11.09 13.26
CA ASN A 131 -8.59 12.02 13.61
C ASN A 131 -7.30 11.71 12.83
N VAL A 132 -6.86 10.45 12.82
CA VAL A 132 -5.61 10.07 12.11
C VAL A 132 -5.76 10.28 10.61
N ILE A 133 -6.90 9.94 10.00
CA ILE A 133 -7.18 10.22 8.58
C ILE A 133 -7.08 11.71 8.28
N SER A 134 -7.54 12.57 9.18
CA SER A 134 -7.45 14.03 8.95
C SER A 134 -6.01 14.55 9.00
N ILE A 135 -5.11 13.87 9.72
CA ILE A 135 -3.70 14.24 9.87
C ILE A 135 -2.86 13.68 8.71
N THR A 136 -3.04 12.42 8.32
CA THR A 136 -2.17 11.76 7.34
C THR A 136 -2.42 12.24 5.90
N ASP A 137 -1.40 12.15 5.05
CA ASP A 137 -1.46 12.47 3.62
C ASP A 137 -2.18 11.42 2.76
N GLY A 138 -3.02 10.59 3.38
CA GLY A 138 -3.70 9.48 2.72
C GLY A 138 -3.90 8.30 3.65
N GLN A 139 -4.55 7.28 3.11
CA GLN A 139 -4.83 6.04 3.83
C GLN A 139 -4.89 4.86 2.87
N ILE A 140 -4.46 3.70 3.36
CA ILE A 140 -4.73 2.40 2.78
C ILE A 140 -5.74 1.73 3.70
N TYR A 141 -6.96 1.53 3.20
CA TYR A 141 -8.03 0.88 3.95
C TYR A 141 -8.13 -0.59 3.57
N LEU A 142 -8.03 -1.47 4.57
CA LEU A 142 -8.09 -2.92 4.40
C LEU A 142 -9.44 -3.45 4.91
N GLU A 143 -10.12 -4.26 4.11
CA GLU A 143 -11.45 -4.78 4.44
C GLU A 143 -11.46 -6.29 4.68
N GLY A 144 -12.15 -6.71 5.75
CA GLY A 144 -12.32 -8.13 6.07
C GLY A 144 -13.06 -8.91 4.98
N GLU A 145 -14.06 -8.31 4.32
CA GLU A 145 -14.82 -8.96 3.25
C GLU A 145 -13.95 -9.28 2.03
N LEU A 146 -13.12 -8.32 1.58
CA LEU A 146 -12.17 -8.53 0.48
C LEU A 146 -11.15 -9.62 0.84
N PHE A 147 -10.64 -9.60 2.08
CA PHE A 147 -9.70 -10.61 2.57
C PHE A 147 -10.30 -12.02 2.56
N ASN A 148 -11.56 -12.15 3.00
CA ASN A 148 -12.30 -13.41 3.04
C ASN A 148 -12.67 -13.91 1.63
N ALA A 149 -12.88 -13.00 0.68
CA ALA A 149 -13.06 -13.30 -0.74
C ALA A 149 -11.74 -13.69 -1.47
N GLY A 150 -10.62 -13.76 -0.75
CA GLY A 150 -9.32 -14.14 -1.31
C GLY A 150 -8.61 -13.02 -2.06
N ILE A 151 -9.04 -11.76 -1.91
CA ILE A 151 -8.37 -10.59 -2.47
C ILE A 151 -7.34 -10.12 -1.44
N ARG A 152 -6.06 -10.33 -1.74
CA ARG A 152 -4.94 -10.06 -0.82
C ARG A 152 -3.80 -9.41 -1.62
N PRO A 153 -3.32 -8.20 -1.28
CA PRO A 153 -3.74 -7.37 -0.16
C PRO A 153 -5.19 -6.88 -0.28
N ALA A 154 -5.91 -6.87 0.85
CA ALA A 154 -7.36 -6.63 0.92
C ALA A 154 -7.73 -5.14 0.84
N MET A 155 -7.09 -4.41 -0.07
CA MET A 155 -7.19 -2.96 -0.18
C MET A 155 -8.49 -2.52 -0.84
N ASN A 156 -9.28 -1.69 -0.17
CA ASN A 156 -10.39 -1.00 -0.80
C ASN A 156 -9.89 0.24 -1.56
N ALA A 157 -9.75 0.11 -2.88
CA ALA A 157 -9.29 1.19 -3.77
C ALA A 157 -10.21 2.42 -3.84
N GLY A 158 -11.46 2.34 -3.40
CA GLY A 158 -12.42 3.46 -3.41
C GLY A 158 -12.30 4.34 -2.15
N ILE A 159 -11.98 3.73 -1.01
CA ILE A 159 -11.78 4.45 0.27
C ILE A 159 -10.30 4.84 0.45
N SER A 160 -9.39 4.03 -0.09
CA SER A 160 -7.95 4.30 -0.04
C SER A 160 -7.58 5.45 -0.97
N VAL A 161 -6.74 6.36 -0.50
CA VAL A 161 -6.29 7.52 -1.27
C VAL A 161 -4.89 7.93 -0.84
N SER A 162 -4.16 8.53 -1.77
CA SER A 162 -2.94 9.30 -1.50
C SER A 162 -3.19 10.75 -1.91
N ARG A 163 -2.95 11.70 -1.01
CA ARG A 163 -3.07 13.15 -1.25
C ARG A 163 -1.87 13.69 -2.05
N VAL A 164 -0.70 13.07 -1.91
CA VAL A 164 0.48 13.34 -2.75
C VAL A 164 0.26 12.83 -4.19
N GLY A 165 -0.44 11.71 -4.33
CA GLY A 165 -0.89 11.20 -5.62
C GLY A 165 0.26 10.82 -6.57
N GLY A 166 0.19 11.30 -7.81
CA GLY A 166 1.11 10.92 -8.88
C GLY A 166 2.55 11.41 -8.68
N ASP A 167 2.78 12.41 -7.83
CA ASP A 167 4.09 13.02 -7.62
C ASP A 167 5.07 12.07 -6.92
N ALA A 168 4.56 11.16 -6.10
CA ALA A 168 5.35 10.09 -5.48
C ALA A 168 5.68 8.92 -6.43
N GLN A 169 5.12 8.91 -7.65
CA GLN A 169 5.32 7.81 -8.60
C GLN A 169 6.51 8.06 -9.52
N ARG A 170 7.31 7.00 -9.75
CA ARG A 170 8.26 6.95 -10.87
C ARG A 170 7.51 7.10 -12.20
N ARG A 171 8.17 7.70 -13.20
CA ARG A 171 7.54 8.06 -14.49
C ARG A 171 6.93 6.85 -15.21
N ALA A 172 7.65 5.72 -15.25
CA ALA A 172 7.18 4.46 -15.83
C ALA A 172 5.88 3.96 -15.17
N MET A 173 5.79 4.02 -13.84
CA MET A 173 4.57 3.64 -13.12
C MET A 173 3.43 4.58 -13.45
N ARG A 174 3.68 5.90 -13.42
CA ARG A 174 2.67 6.93 -13.72
C ARG A 174 2.05 6.75 -15.11
N GLN A 175 2.84 6.35 -16.10
CA GLN A 175 2.38 6.10 -17.46
C GLN A 175 1.38 4.94 -17.54
N VAL A 176 1.56 3.87 -16.76
CA VAL A 176 0.70 2.67 -16.81
C VAL A 176 -0.50 2.74 -15.87
N VAL A 177 -0.38 3.39 -14.71
CA VAL A 177 -1.46 3.42 -13.69
C VAL A 177 -2.58 4.42 -13.97
N ARG A 178 -2.35 5.40 -14.85
CA ARG A 178 -3.39 6.38 -15.21
C ARG A 178 -4.63 5.68 -15.77
N GLN A 179 -4.43 4.68 -16.63
CA GLN A 179 -5.51 3.88 -17.19
C GLN A 179 -6.10 2.92 -16.14
N LEU A 180 -5.25 2.31 -15.31
CA LEU A 180 -5.67 1.37 -14.27
C LEU A 180 -6.74 1.96 -13.33
N ARG A 181 -6.56 3.19 -12.86
CA ARG A 181 -7.52 3.82 -11.93
C ARG A 181 -8.89 4.02 -12.58
N LEU A 182 -8.92 4.42 -13.85
CA LEU A 182 -10.17 4.60 -14.60
C LEU A 182 -10.88 3.26 -14.81
N ASP A 183 -10.13 2.24 -15.24
CA ASP A 183 -10.65 0.90 -15.50
C ASP A 183 -11.21 0.25 -14.22
N MET A 184 -10.50 0.37 -13.09
CA MET A 184 -10.92 -0.20 -11.81
C MET A 184 -12.13 0.53 -11.19
N ALA A 185 -12.26 1.84 -11.40
CA ALA A 185 -13.43 2.59 -10.95
C ALA A 185 -14.69 2.16 -11.73
N GLN A 186 -14.60 2.11 -13.06
CA GLN A 186 -15.68 1.63 -13.92
C GLN A 186 -16.03 0.17 -13.60
N PHE A 187 -15.03 -0.68 -13.40
CA PHE A 187 -15.24 -2.07 -13.03
C PHE A 187 -16.08 -2.22 -11.75
N ARG A 188 -15.81 -1.43 -10.72
CA ARG A 188 -16.58 -1.51 -9.45
C ARG A 188 -18.04 -1.09 -9.63
N GLU A 189 -18.30 -0.03 -10.39
CA GLU A 189 -19.67 0.38 -10.72
C GLU A 189 -20.38 -0.75 -11.47
N LEU A 190 -19.76 -1.28 -12.53
CA LEU A 190 -20.31 -2.36 -13.33
C LEU A 190 -20.51 -3.66 -12.55
N GLN A 191 -19.61 -3.99 -11.63
CA GLN A 191 -19.71 -5.18 -10.80
C GLN A 191 -20.95 -5.11 -9.89
N ALA A 192 -21.25 -3.94 -9.32
CA ALA A 192 -22.46 -3.73 -8.53
C ALA A 192 -23.73 -3.85 -9.40
N PHE A 193 -23.73 -3.29 -10.62
CA PHE A 193 -24.86 -3.43 -11.55
C PHE A 193 -25.06 -4.87 -12.04
N ALA A 194 -23.97 -5.57 -12.33
CA ALA A 194 -24.01 -6.95 -12.84
C ALA A 194 -24.63 -7.94 -11.84
N GLN A 195 -24.61 -7.63 -10.53
CA GLN A 195 -25.30 -8.42 -9.51
C GLN A 195 -26.84 -8.43 -9.70
N PHE A 196 -27.40 -7.42 -10.37
CA PHE A 196 -28.84 -7.30 -10.62
C PHE A 196 -29.28 -7.84 -11.99
N GLY A 197 -28.33 -8.33 -12.81
CA GLY A 197 -28.63 -9.01 -14.08
C GLY A 197 -27.60 -8.70 -15.18
N THR A 198 -27.03 -9.73 -15.79
CA THR A 198 -26.02 -9.60 -16.88
C THR A 198 -26.61 -9.60 -18.28
N ALA A 199 -27.94 -9.75 -18.40
CA ALA A 199 -28.62 -9.97 -19.68
C ALA A 199 -28.72 -8.71 -20.56
N GLU A 200 -28.53 -7.52 -19.98
CA GLU A 200 -28.64 -6.22 -20.67
C GLU A 200 -27.30 -5.51 -20.89
N LEU A 201 -26.16 -6.16 -20.58
CA LEU A 201 -24.86 -5.55 -20.79
C LEU A 201 -24.47 -5.60 -22.28
N ASP A 202 -24.22 -4.43 -22.87
CA ASP A 202 -23.66 -4.34 -24.22
C ASP A 202 -22.23 -4.92 -24.28
N ALA A 203 -21.74 -5.19 -25.49
CA ALA A 203 -20.44 -5.81 -25.71
C ALA A 203 -19.24 -4.96 -25.25
N GLY A 204 -19.38 -3.64 -25.16
CA GLY A 204 -18.36 -2.76 -24.60
C GLY A 204 -18.28 -2.93 -23.08
N THR A 205 -19.44 -2.84 -22.43
CA THR A 205 -19.57 -3.00 -20.98
C THR A 205 -19.13 -4.39 -20.49
N ARG A 206 -19.46 -5.46 -21.23
CA ARG A 206 -18.97 -6.81 -20.93
C ARG A 206 -17.45 -6.90 -20.96
N ARG A 207 -16.80 -6.31 -21.98
CA ARG A 207 -15.33 -6.30 -22.10
C ARG A 207 -14.67 -5.55 -20.94
N GLN A 208 -15.26 -4.43 -20.51
CA GLN A 208 -14.76 -3.67 -19.35
C GLN A 208 -14.87 -4.47 -18.06
N LEU A 209 -16.01 -5.13 -17.82
CA LEU A 209 -16.19 -6.01 -16.66
C LEU A 209 -15.16 -7.15 -16.66
N GLU A 210 -14.99 -7.82 -17.80
CA GLU A 210 -14.05 -8.92 -17.98
C GLU A 210 -12.59 -8.51 -17.81
N ARG A 211 -12.21 -7.31 -18.27
CA ARG A 211 -10.87 -6.75 -18.02
C ARG A 211 -10.66 -6.45 -16.54
N GLY A 212 -11.65 -5.83 -15.90
CA GLY A 212 -11.62 -5.52 -14.47
C GLY A 212 -11.44 -6.76 -13.59
N LEU A 213 -12.09 -7.87 -13.93
CA LEU A 213 -11.88 -9.16 -13.24
C LEU A 213 -10.43 -9.63 -13.32
N ARG A 214 -9.79 -9.53 -14.49
CA ARG A 214 -8.38 -9.91 -14.68
C ARG A 214 -7.43 -8.97 -13.95
N LEU A 215 -7.70 -7.66 -14.02
CA LEU A 215 -6.97 -6.65 -13.27
C LEU A 215 -7.05 -6.93 -11.77
N GLN A 216 -8.23 -7.26 -11.24
CA GLN A 216 -8.40 -7.64 -9.84
C GLN A 216 -7.59 -8.89 -9.47
N GLU A 217 -7.52 -9.91 -10.34
CA GLU A 217 -6.73 -11.10 -10.10
C GLU A 217 -5.22 -10.82 -10.07
N VAL A 218 -4.69 -10.03 -11.01
CA VAL A 218 -3.24 -9.70 -11.03
C VAL A 218 -2.82 -8.69 -9.96
N MET A 219 -3.78 -8.02 -9.30
CA MET A 219 -3.49 -7.17 -8.14
C MET A 219 -3.35 -7.99 -6.85
N LYS A 220 -3.62 -9.31 -6.89
CA LYS A 220 -3.37 -10.18 -5.75
C LYS A 220 -1.88 -10.48 -5.66
N GLN A 221 -1.33 -10.39 -4.46
CA GLN A 221 0.09 -10.61 -4.20
C GLN A 221 0.27 -11.39 -2.90
N LEU A 222 1.14 -12.40 -2.94
CA LEU A 222 1.48 -13.20 -1.77
C LEU A 222 2.36 -12.41 -0.80
N GLN A 223 2.24 -12.75 0.48
CA GLN A 223 3.07 -12.16 1.53
C GLN A 223 4.54 -12.48 1.31
N TYR A 224 5.43 -11.53 1.66
CA TYR A 224 6.89 -11.65 1.55
C TYR A 224 7.43 -11.82 0.12
N GLN A 225 6.63 -11.50 -0.90
CA GLN A 225 7.05 -11.53 -2.29
C GLN A 225 7.01 -10.12 -2.91
N PRO A 226 7.83 -9.16 -2.43
CA PRO A 226 7.87 -7.82 -3.03
C PRO A 226 8.30 -7.90 -4.49
N LEU A 227 7.62 -7.15 -5.36
CA LEU A 227 7.91 -7.13 -6.79
C LEU A 227 8.79 -5.93 -7.14
N PRO A 228 9.83 -6.10 -7.97
CA PRO A 228 10.58 -4.98 -8.51
C PRO A 228 9.73 -4.14 -9.47
N LEU A 229 10.09 -2.87 -9.64
CA LEU A 229 9.30 -1.89 -10.41
C LEU A 229 8.98 -2.38 -11.82
N TYR A 230 9.94 -2.96 -12.54
CA TYR A 230 9.75 -3.40 -13.92
C TYR A 230 8.69 -4.50 -14.05
N LYS A 231 8.56 -5.40 -13.08
CA LYS A 231 7.50 -6.44 -13.07
C LYS A 231 6.13 -5.84 -12.83
N GLN A 232 6.04 -4.89 -11.88
CA GLN A 232 4.80 -4.16 -11.62
C GLN A 232 4.36 -3.39 -12.87
N VAL A 233 5.28 -2.68 -13.53
CA VAL A 233 5.01 -1.95 -14.78
C VAL A 233 4.55 -2.91 -15.88
N ALA A 234 5.23 -4.06 -16.06
CA ALA A 234 4.89 -5.03 -17.09
C ALA A 234 3.48 -5.61 -16.94
N ILE A 235 3.10 -6.06 -15.73
CA ILE A 235 1.77 -6.66 -15.52
C ILE A 235 0.64 -5.62 -15.62
N ILE A 236 0.85 -4.42 -15.08
CA ILE A 236 -0.13 -3.33 -15.16
C ILE A 236 -0.31 -2.90 -16.62
N TYR A 237 0.79 -2.81 -17.37
CA TYR A 237 0.74 -2.51 -18.79
C TYR A 237 -0.06 -3.57 -19.56
N ALA A 238 0.24 -4.85 -19.35
CA ALA A 238 -0.46 -5.94 -20.03
C ALA A 238 -1.97 -5.95 -19.75
N GLY A 239 -2.37 -5.71 -18.50
CA GLY A 239 -3.78 -5.63 -18.11
C GLY A 239 -4.50 -4.39 -18.68
N THR A 240 -3.91 -3.21 -18.54
CA THR A 240 -4.54 -1.94 -18.97
C THR A 240 -4.62 -1.76 -20.48
N ARG A 241 -3.68 -2.36 -21.24
CA ARG A 241 -3.68 -2.37 -22.70
C ARG A 241 -4.52 -3.49 -23.32
N GLY A 242 -5.18 -4.31 -22.49
CA GLY A 242 -6.02 -5.41 -22.97
C GLY A 242 -5.24 -6.58 -23.56
N LEU A 243 -3.93 -6.68 -23.31
CA LEU A 243 -3.11 -7.81 -23.76
C LEU A 243 -3.45 -9.09 -23.00
N MET A 244 -4.19 -8.98 -21.90
CA MET A 244 -4.70 -10.09 -21.10
C MET A 244 -6.17 -10.44 -21.37
N ASP A 245 -6.88 -9.73 -22.27
CA ASP A 245 -8.33 -9.88 -22.44
C ASP A 245 -8.77 -11.28 -22.89
N ASP A 246 -7.89 -12.04 -23.55
CA ASP A 246 -8.09 -13.42 -23.99
C ASP A 246 -7.64 -14.48 -22.96
N VAL A 247 -6.86 -14.09 -21.95
CA VAL A 247 -6.41 -14.99 -20.87
C VAL A 247 -7.62 -15.35 -19.99
N PRO A 248 -7.95 -16.63 -19.75
CA PRO A 248 -9.03 -16.97 -18.83
C PRO A 248 -8.75 -16.43 -17.41
N VAL A 249 -9.75 -15.88 -16.73
CA VAL A 249 -9.59 -15.27 -15.37
C VAL A 249 -8.91 -16.22 -14.39
N GLY A 250 -9.30 -17.51 -14.37
CA GLY A 250 -8.68 -18.52 -13.50
C GLY A 250 -7.21 -18.84 -13.80
N ARG A 251 -6.68 -18.41 -14.95
CA ARG A 251 -5.26 -18.53 -15.33
C ARG A 251 -4.51 -17.20 -15.26
N ALA A 252 -5.10 -16.12 -14.74
CA ALA A 252 -4.44 -14.81 -14.66
C ALA A 252 -3.15 -14.85 -13.82
N ALA A 253 -3.15 -15.55 -12.69
CA ALA A 253 -1.95 -15.72 -11.85
C ALA A 253 -0.89 -16.65 -12.47
N GLU A 254 -1.29 -17.55 -13.38
CA GLU A 254 -0.34 -18.34 -14.17
C GLU A 254 0.32 -17.46 -15.23
N PHE A 255 -0.50 -16.67 -15.95
CA PHE A 255 -0.03 -15.70 -16.92
C PHE A 255 0.97 -14.72 -16.30
N GLU A 256 0.63 -14.11 -15.16
CA GLU A 256 1.48 -13.16 -14.45
C GLU A 256 2.86 -13.75 -14.13
N ARG A 257 2.90 -14.91 -13.46
CA ARG A 257 4.16 -15.55 -13.06
C ARG A 257 5.01 -15.94 -14.25
N GLY A 258 4.40 -16.49 -15.31
CA GLY A 258 5.16 -16.86 -16.50
C GLY A 258 5.61 -15.64 -17.32
N LEU A 259 4.85 -14.54 -17.33
CA LEU A 259 5.28 -13.28 -17.94
C LEU A 259 6.51 -12.73 -17.23
N TYR A 260 6.54 -12.77 -15.89
CA TYR A 260 7.72 -12.37 -15.13
C TYR A 260 8.95 -13.20 -15.48
N GLN A 261 8.80 -14.53 -15.52
CA GLN A 261 9.89 -15.43 -15.90
C GLN A 261 10.37 -15.18 -17.32
N HIS A 262 9.44 -14.95 -18.25
CA HIS A 262 9.76 -14.68 -19.65
C HIS A 262 10.54 -13.37 -19.83
N ILE A 263 10.12 -12.30 -19.17
CA ILE A 263 10.78 -11.00 -19.22
C ILE A 263 12.17 -11.08 -18.57
N ASP A 264 12.29 -11.73 -17.40
CA ASP A 264 13.58 -11.91 -16.71
C ASP A 264 14.59 -12.68 -17.58
N ALA A 265 14.13 -13.73 -18.27
CA ALA A 265 15.00 -14.60 -19.07
C ALA A 265 15.32 -14.04 -20.46
N SER A 266 14.33 -13.46 -21.15
CA SER A 266 14.45 -13.10 -22.57
C SER A 266 14.74 -11.62 -22.78
N HIS A 267 14.42 -10.75 -21.81
CA HIS A 267 14.53 -9.29 -21.94
C HIS A 267 15.27 -8.62 -20.76
N PRO A 268 16.44 -9.10 -20.32
CA PRO A 268 17.15 -8.53 -19.17
C PRO A 268 17.57 -7.06 -19.38
N GLU A 269 17.89 -6.67 -20.62
CA GLU A 269 18.23 -5.29 -20.96
C GLU A 269 17.05 -4.34 -20.78
N TRP A 270 15.82 -4.81 -21.04
CA TRP A 270 14.62 -4.03 -20.79
C TRP A 270 14.39 -3.85 -19.28
N CYS A 271 14.55 -4.93 -18.50
CA CYS A 271 14.45 -4.87 -17.03
C CYS A 271 15.42 -3.84 -16.44
N LYS A 272 16.68 -3.90 -16.88
CA LYS A 272 17.72 -2.97 -16.45
C LYS A 272 17.38 -1.54 -16.85
N ALA A 273 16.98 -1.31 -18.10
CA ALA A 273 16.62 0.01 -18.59
C ALA A 273 15.51 0.66 -17.77
N ILE A 274 14.45 -0.08 -17.41
CA ILE A 274 13.35 0.44 -16.58
C ILE A 274 13.82 0.78 -15.16
N MET A 275 14.74 0.00 -14.59
CA MET A 275 15.29 0.24 -13.26
C MET A 275 16.27 1.43 -13.22
N ASP A 276 16.96 1.70 -14.33
CA ASP A 276 17.94 2.79 -14.43
C ASP A 276 17.28 4.12 -14.77
N THR A 277 16.36 4.14 -15.75
CA THR A 277 15.74 5.38 -16.25
C THR A 277 14.45 5.74 -15.51
N PHE A 278 13.80 4.74 -14.90
CA PHE A 278 12.46 4.87 -14.35
C PHE A 278 11.41 5.38 -15.33
N GLU A 279 11.61 5.20 -16.64
CA GLU A 279 10.75 5.69 -17.72
C GLU A 279 10.41 4.59 -18.72
N LEU A 280 9.14 4.54 -19.13
CA LEU A 280 8.68 3.70 -20.23
C LEU A 280 8.63 4.56 -21.51
N SER A 281 9.73 4.58 -22.26
CA SER A 281 9.79 5.29 -23.55
C SER A 281 8.93 4.59 -24.62
N PRO A 282 8.58 5.26 -25.72
CA PRO A 282 7.81 4.64 -26.81
C PRO A 282 8.47 3.36 -27.38
N GLU A 283 9.79 3.34 -27.47
CA GLU A 283 10.56 2.18 -27.94
C GLU A 283 10.45 1.03 -26.93
N ARG A 284 10.61 1.32 -25.63
CA ARG A 284 10.48 0.31 -24.57
C ARG A 284 9.05 -0.19 -24.40
N GLU A 285 8.06 0.63 -24.72
CA GLU A 285 6.66 0.23 -24.77
C GLU A 285 6.43 -0.80 -25.89
N GLN A 286 6.99 -0.55 -27.09
CA GLN A 286 6.90 -1.50 -28.20
C GLN A 286 7.62 -2.81 -27.90
N GLU A 287 8.80 -2.76 -27.28
CA GLU A 287 9.52 -3.96 -26.84
C GLU A 287 8.69 -4.78 -25.85
N LEU A 288 8.04 -4.12 -24.89
CA LEU A 288 7.18 -4.80 -23.91
C LEU A 288 5.93 -5.41 -24.56
N ASP A 289 5.24 -4.70 -25.47
CA ASP A 289 4.09 -5.25 -26.20
C ASP A 289 4.48 -6.51 -26.99
N GLN A 290 5.63 -6.47 -27.67
CA GLN A 290 6.15 -7.63 -28.40
C GLN A 290 6.49 -8.79 -27.46
N ALA A 291 7.17 -8.53 -26.33
CA ALA A 291 7.52 -9.54 -25.34
C ALA A 291 6.27 -10.23 -24.77
N VAL A 292 5.23 -9.46 -24.43
CA VAL A 292 3.95 -10.01 -23.93
C VAL A 292 3.29 -10.89 -24.99
N ARG A 293 3.26 -10.45 -26.26
CA ARG A 293 2.68 -11.25 -27.35
C ARG A 293 3.46 -12.54 -27.62
N GLN A 294 4.79 -12.47 -27.61
CA GLN A 294 5.65 -13.63 -27.79
C GLN A 294 5.46 -14.66 -26.67
N TYR A 295 5.38 -14.18 -25.42
CA TYR A 295 5.09 -15.05 -24.27
C TYR A 295 3.75 -15.77 -24.46
N LYS A 296 2.69 -15.06 -24.84
CA LYS A 296 1.36 -15.65 -25.07
C LYS A 296 1.37 -16.77 -26.10
N GLN A 297 2.03 -16.54 -27.24
CA GLN A 297 2.18 -17.55 -28.29
C GLN A 297 2.90 -18.80 -27.78
N THR A 298 3.91 -18.62 -26.94
CA THR A 298 4.70 -19.71 -26.38
C THR A 298 3.96 -20.47 -25.28
N ALA A 299 3.20 -19.76 -24.44
CA ALA A 299 2.49 -20.32 -23.29
C ALA A 299 1.08 -20.84 -23.60
N GLY A 300 0.58 -20.63 -24.82
CA GLY A 300 -0.74 -21.11 -25.25
C GLY A 300 -1.90 -20.36 -24.60
N PHE A 301 -1.79 -19.03 -24.57
CA PHE A 301 -2.87 -18.12 -24.21
C PHE A 301 -3.50 -17.49 -25.45
#